data_AF-A0A7X6ZGN6-F1
#
_entry.id   AF-A0A7X6ZGN6-F1
#
_cell.length_a   1.000
_cell.length_b   1.000
_cell.length_c   1.000
_cell.angle_alpha   90.00
_cell.angle_beta   90.00
_cell.angle_gamma   90.00
#
_symmetry.space_group_name_H-M   'P 1'
#
loop_
_entity.id
_entity.type
_entity.pdbx_description
1 polymer ?
#
loop_
_entity_poly.entity_id
_entity_poly.type
_entity_poly.pdbx_seq_one_letter_code
_entity_poly.pdbx_strand_id
1 'polypeptide(L)' 'MSENLTPMMKQYRKIRSKLPNETILFFRLGDFYEMFYDDAVEASRILDI' A
#
# COMPACT_ATOMS: atom_id res chain seq x y z
N MET A 1 16.00 -3.33 -14.94
CA MET A 1 15.37 -2.02 -15.18
C MET A 1 14.90 -1.51 -13.83
N SER A 2 15.49 -0.44 -13.31
CA SER A 2 14.98 0.19 -12.09
C SER A 2 13.63 0.82 -12.41
N GLU A 3 12.53 0.22 -11.93
CA GLU A 3 11.24 0.89 -11.96
C GLU A 3 11.41 2.27 -11.31
N ASN A 4 11.20 3.33 -12.10
CA ASN A 4 11.23 4.71 -11.62
C ASN A 4 9.97 4.95 -10.78
N LEU A 5 9.92 4.33 -9.60
CA LEU A 5 8.89 4.57 -8.62
C LEU A 5 8.98 6.01 -8.14
N THR A 6 7.82 6.63 -7.93
CA THR A 6 7.74 7.93 -7.27
C THR A 6 8.38 7.83 -5.87
N PRO A 7 8.89 8.94 -5.32
CA PRO A 7 9.44 8.94 -3.96
C PRO A 7 8.48 8.36 -2.92
N MET A 8 7.17 8.63 -3.07
CA MET A 8 6.11 8.06 -2.22
C MET A 8 6.03 6.54 -2.36
N MET A 9 5.98 6.01 -3.59
CA MET A 9 5.90 4.56 -3.80
C MET A 9 7.15 3.81 -3.31
N LYS A 10 8.33 4.45 -3.33
CA LYS A 10 9.53 3.89 -2.70
C LYS A 10 9.37 3.75 -1.18
N GLN A 11 8.76 4.73 -0.53
CA GLN A 11 8.47 4.67 0.91
C GLN A 11 7.43 3.60 1.22
N TYR A 12 6.34 3.54 0.45
CA TYR A 12 5.32 2.51 0.58
C TYR A 12 5.93 1.10 0.51
N ARG A 13 6.69 0.80 -0.56
CA ARG A 13 7.33 -0.52 -0.73
C ARG A 13 8.31 -0.85 0.40
N LYS A 14 9.08 0.13 0.89
CA LYS A 14 10.02 -0.06 2.00
C LYS A 14 9.32 -0.40 3.32
N ILE A 15 8.13 0.15 3.56
CA ILE A 15 7.34 -0.18 4.75
C ILE A 15 6.66 -1.53 4.56
N ARG A 16 6.04 -1.77 3.40
CA ARG A 16 5.36 -3.03 3.06
C ARG A 16 6.30 -4.23 3.18
N SER A 17 7.55 -4.12 2.72
CA SER A 17 8.54 -5.21 2.79
C SER A 17 8.96 -5.60 4.21
N LYS A 18 8.55 -4.85 5.24
CA LYS A 18 8.82 -5.16 6.65
C LYS A 18 7.62 -5.79 7.35
N LEU A 19 6.48 -5.87 6.68
CA LEU A 19 5.25 -6.42 7.22
C LEU A 19 5.06 -7.85 6.71
N PRO A 20 4.37 -8.71 7.48
CA PRO A 20 3.91 -10.01 6.97
C PRO A 20 3.05 -9.83 5.72
N ASN A 21 3.07 -10.85 4.85
CA ASN A 21 2.32 -10.81 3.59
C ASN A 21 0.82 -10.68 3.83
N GLU A 22 0.31 -11.28 4.91
CA GLU A 22 -1.09 -11.32 5.32
C GLU A 22 -1.58 -10.04 6.02
N THR A 23 -0.80 -8.97 5.99
CA THR A 23 -1.17 -7.65 6.57
C THR A 23 -1.61 -6.70 5.46
N ILE A 24 -2.70 -5.94 5.66
CA ILE A 24 -3.07 -4.84 4.77
C ILE A 24 -2.43 -3.54 5.29
N LEU A 25 -1.63 -2.86 4.47
CA LEU A 25 -0.99 -1.60 4.86
C LEU A 25 -1.87 -0.39 4.51
N PHE A 26 -2.40 0.24 5.55
CA PHE A 26 -3.07 1.54 5.43
C PHE A 26 -2.02 2.65 5.41
N PHE A 27 -1.76 3.21 4.23
CA PHE A 27 -0.76 4.26 4.06
C PHE A 27 -1.42 5.64 4.11
N ARG A 28 -1.03 6.46 5.09
CA ARG A 28 -1.60 7.81 5.25
C ARG A 28 -1.15 8.70 4.10
N LEU A 29 -2.11 9.20 3.32
CA LEU A 29 -1.90 10.18 2.26
C LEU A 29 -2.83 11.38 2.50
N GLY A 30 -2.29 12.41 3.16
CA GLY A 30 -3.08 13.57 3.57
C GLY A 30 -4.12 13.21 4.65
N ASP A 31 -5.38 13.42 4.31
CA ASP A 31 -6.55 13.17 5.18
C ASP A 31 -7.09 11.75 5.09
N PHE A 32 -6.62 10.95 4.11
CA PHE A 32 -7.09 9.59 3.88
C PHE A 32 -5.99 8.55 4.16
N TYR A 33 -6.44 7.31 4.37
CA TYR A 33 -5.59 6.14 4.30
C TYR A 33 -5.84 5.44 2.98
N GLU A 34 -4.80 5.37 2.15
CA GLU A 34 -4.84 4.68 0.87
C GLU A 34 -4.08 3.36 0.98
N MET A 35 -4.57 2.38 0.23
CA MET A 35 -3.93 1.09 0.04
C MET A 35 -3.57 0.97 -1.43
N PHE A 36 -2.50 0.24 -1.75
CA PHE A 36 -2.01 0.12 -3.11
C PHE A 36 -1.78 -1.34 -3.50
N TYR A 37 -1.94 -1.65 -4.78
CA TYR A 37 -1.78 -3.00 -5.35
C TYR A 37 -2.74 -4.01 -4.71
N ASP A 38 -2.25 -5.20 -4.33
CA ASP A 38 -3.05 -6.29 -3.78
C ASP A 38 -3.76 -5.87 -2.48
N ASP A 39 -3.14 -5.02 -1.67
CA ASP A 39 -3.75 -4.49 -0.45
C ASP A 39 -5.04 -3.71 -0.77
N ALA A 40 -5.12 -3.01 -1.91
CA ALA A 40 -6.32 -2.29 -2.32
C ALA A 40 -7.42 -3.23 -2.83
N VAL A 41 -7.04 -4.25 -3.59
CA VAL A 41 -7.98 -5.25 -4.12
C VAL A 41 -8.60 -6.06 -2.98
N GLU A 42 -7.80 -6.45 -2.00
CA GLU A 42 -8.31 -7.18 -0.83
C GLU A 42 -9.16 -6.27 0.07
N ALA A 43 -8.69 -5.05 0.35
CA ALA A 43 -9.42 -4.12 1.21
C ALA A 43 -10.77 -3.68 0.63
N SER A 44 -10.87 -3.41 -0.68
CA SER A 44 -12.14 -3.07 -1.33
C SER A 44 -13.19 -4.17 -1.15
N ARG A 45 -12.79 -5.44 -1.22
CA ARG A 45 -13.69 -6.58 -0.98
C ARG A 45 -14.09 -6.73 0.49
N ILE A 46 -13.16 -6.52 1.42
CA ILE A 46 -13.41 -6.70 2.86
C ILE A 46 -14.25 -5.56 3.41
N LEU A 47 -13.96 -4.33 2.99
CA LEU A 47 -14.51 -3.10 3.55
C LEU A 47 -15.66 -2.53 2.72
N ASP A 48 -15.94 -3.10 1.54
CA ASP A 48 -16.97 -2.65 0.60
C ASP A 48 -16.77 -1.19 0.17
N ILE A 49 -15.55 -0.87 -0.27
CA ILE A 49 -15.08 0.48 -0.69
C ILE A 49 -14.44 0.47 -2.08
#